data_AF-A0A349ZVD2-F1
#
_entry.id   AF-A0A349ZVD2-F1
#
_cell.length_a   1.000
_cell.length_b   1.000
_cell.length_c   1.000
_cell.angle_alpha   90.00
_cell.angle_beta   90.00
_cell.angle_gamma   90.00
#
_symmetry.space_group_name_H-M   'P 1'
#
loop_
_entity.id
_entity.type
_entity.pdbx_description
1 polymer ?
#
loop_
_entity_poly.entity_id
_entity_poly.type
_entity_poly.pdbx_seq_one_letter_code
_entity_poly.pdbx_strand_id
1 'polypeptide(L)'
;DRDISNTAGALITISNLDQINEQKGRKAGDESILRFSKVFELIGNKYGFVGRNGGNEFLIVIDDCDPAKMQNFVNDLSNEIQNEFGDTKQGEMPIRISFSFAFNSEEKVSTMAELISRMYKETQTA
;
A
#
# COMPACT_ATOMS: atom_id res chain seq x y z
N ASP A 1 3.96 -26.18 4.15
CA ASP A 1 3.94 -24.80 3.64
C ASP A 1 2.66 -24.53 2.88
N ARG A 2 2.17 -23.29 2.94
CA ARG A 2 1.01 -22.82 2.18
C ARG A 2 1.41 -22.68 0.70
N ASP A 3 0.57 -23.13 -0.21
CA ASP A 3 0.76 -22.85 -1.64
C ASP A 3 0.60 -21.34 -1.89
N ILE A 4 1.59 -20.74 -2.56
CA ILE A 4 1.62 -19.32 -2.89
C ILE A 4 1.70 -19.07 -4.40
N SER A 5 1.52 -20.11 -5.22
CA SER A 5 1.74 -20.05 -6.68
C SER A 5 0.89 -18.99 -7.39
N ASN A 6 -0.32 -18.72 -6.88
CA ASN A 6 -1.24 -17.70 -7.38
C ASN A 6 -1.39 -16.50 -6.43
N THR A 7 -0.45 -16.29 -5.52
CA THR A 7 -0.43 -15.12 -4.65
C THR A 7 0.24 -13.94 -5.37
N ALA A 8 -0.28 -12.74 -5.15
CA ALA A 8 0.41 -11.49 -5.49
C ALA A 8 0.60 -10.65 -4.24
N GLY A 9 1.56 -9.74 -4.29
CA GLY A 9 1.77 -8.73 -3.26
C GLY A 9 1.82 -7.34 -3.85
N ALA A 10 1.49 -6.34 -3.02
CA ALA A 10 1.82 -4.95 -3.31
C ALA A 10 2.49 -4.25 -2.12
N LEU A 11 3.45 -3.40 -2.43
CA LEU A 11 4.07 -2.42 -1.53
C LEU A 11 3.43 -1.06 -1.78
N ILE A 12 3.04 -0.38 -0.71
CA ILE A 12 2.39 0.92 -0.73
C ILE A 12 3.21 1.86 0.15
N THR A 13 3.57 3.03 -0.38
CA THR A 13 4.41 4.00 0.35
C THR A 13 3.78 5.38 0.36
N ILE A 14 3.71 6.01 1.54
CA ILE A 14 3.39 7.44 1.67
C ILE A 14 4.63 8.25 1.28
N SER A 15 4.71 8.68 0.03
CA SER A 15 5.93 9.23 -0.58
C SER A 15 6.28 10.64 -0.11
N ASN A 16 5.32 11.40 0.43
CA ASN A 16 5.52 12.75 0.96
C ASN A 16 5.48 12.85 2.49
N LEU A 17 5.67 11.74 3.21
CA LEU A 17 5.62 11.76 4.68
C LEU A 17 6.67 12.71 5.29
N ASP A 18 7.90 12.69 4.78
CA ASP A 18 8.97 13.58 5.24
C ASP A 18 8.62 15.05 5.01
N GLN A 19 8.03 15.38 3.85
CA GLN A 19 7.54 16.72 3.55
C GLN A 19 6.46 17.16 4.55
N ILE A 20 5.51 16.27 4.90
CA ILE A 20 4.48 16.55 5.91
C ILE A 20 5.15 16.81 7.28
N ASN A 21 6.10 15.97 7.66
CA ASN A 21 6.84 16.11 8.93
C ASN A 21 7.59 17.44 9.03
N GLU A 22 8.28 17.85 7.96
CA GLU A 22 9.05 19.09 7.91
C GLU A 22 8.15 20.32 7.96
N GLN A 23 7.03 20.32 7.25
CA GLN A 23 6.19 21.51 7.12
C GLN A 23 5.14 21.64 8.24
N LYS A 24 4.70 20.53 8.83
CA LYS A 24 3.57 20.49 9.79
C LYS A 24 3.93 19.84 11.11
N GLY A 25 5.15 19.36 11.24
CA GLY A 25 5.64 18.66 12.42
C GLY A 25 5.30 17.18 12.43
N ARG A 26 6.07 16.40 13.19
CA ARG A 26 5.96 14.94 13.28
C ARG A 26 4.57 14.44 13.70
N LYS A 27 3.86 15.20 14.54
CA LYS A 27 2.49 14.84 14.94
C LYS A 27 1.54 14.76 13.74
N ALA A 28 1.66 15.68 12.77
CA ALA A 28 0.85 15.64 11.56
C ALA A 28 1.21 14.44 10.66
N GLY A 29 2.49 14.04 10.63
CA GLY A 29 2.91 12.80 9.96
C GLY A 29 2.34 11.56 10.65
N ASP A 30 2.40 11.49 11.98
CA ASP A 30 1.84 10.38 12.75
C ASP A 30 0.31 10.26 12.55
N GLU A 31 -0.39 11.39 12.52
CA GLU A 31 -1.82 11.44 12.18
C GLU A 31 -2.09 10.97 10.74
N SER A 32 -1.24 11.36 9.78
CA SER A 32 -1.37 10.92 8.38
C SER A 32 -1.18 9.41 8.26
N ILE A 33 -0.17 8.84 8.93
CA ILE A 33 0.05 7.40 9.02
C ILE A 33 -1.15 6.70 9.64
N LEU A 34 -1.69 7.22 10.75
CA LEU A 34 -2.81 6.60 11.46
C LEU A 34 -4.08 6.60 10.59
N ARG A 35 -4.40 7.72 9.94
CA ARG A 35 -5.56 7.82 9.04
C ARG A 35 -5.41 6.89 7.85
N PHE A 36 -4.24 6.88 7.22
CA PHE A 36 -3.97 5.97 6.11
C PHE A 36 -4.05 4.50 6.55
N SER A 37 -3.54 4.16 7.73
CA SER A 37 -3.60 2.79 8.26
C SER A 37 -5.04 2.29 8.38
N LYS A 38 -5.97 3.15 8.81
CA LYS A 38 -7.40 2.80 8.89
C LYS A 38 -8.03 2.56 7.52
N VAL A 39 -7.73 3.43 6.55
CA VAL A 39 -8.20 3.27 5.16
C VAL A 39 -7.63 1.99 4.56
N PHE A 40 -6.33 1.76 4.71
CA PHE A 40 -5.64 0.60 4.18
C PHE A 40 -6.15 -0.71 4.79
N GLU A 41 -6.38 -0.76 6.09
CA GLU A 41 -6.99 -1.92 6.76
C GLU A 41 -8.42 -2.17 6.27
N LEU A 42 -9.25 -1.12 6.19
CA LEU A 42 -10.64 -1.22 5.73
C LEU A 42 -10.74 -1.80 4.32
N ILE A 43 -9.92 -1.31 3.39
CA ILE A 43 -9.93 -1.77 2.00
C ILE A 43 -9.21 -3.11 1.88
N GLY A 44 -7.99 -3.21 2.41
CA GLY A 44 -7.14 -4.39 2.25
C GLY A 44 -7.72 -5.67 2.84
N ASN A 45 -8.48 -5.59 3.95
CA ASN A 45 -9.16 -6.75 4.54
C ASN A 45 -10.19 -7.41 3.60
N LYS A 46 -10.66 -6.71 2.55
CA LYS A 46 -11.52 -7.30 1.51
C LYS A 46 -10.75 -8.18 0.53
N TYR A 47 -9.43 -7.98 0.42
CA TYR A 47 -8.60 -8.60 -0.60
C TYR A 47 -7.61 -9.62 -0.03
N GLY A 48 -7.03 -9.34 1.13
CA GLY A 48 -6.00 -10.21 1.68
C GLY A 48 -5.42 -9.74 3.00
N PHE A 49 -4.19 -10.20 3.28
CA PHE A 49 -3.49 -9.89 4.51
C PHE A 49 -2.71 -8.59 4.37
N VAL A 50 -2.92 -7.64 5.28
CA VAL A 50 -2.24 -6.34 5.30
C VAL A 50 -1.21 -6.26 6.43
N GLY A 51 -0.17 -5.46 6.22
CA GLY A 51 0.82 -5.14 7.23
C GLY A 51 1.47 -3.77 7.02
N ARG A 52 2.07 -3.23 8.08
CA ARG A 52 2.95 -2.06 8.02
C ARG A 52 4.37 -2.51 8.28
N ASN A 53 5.27 -2.30 7.32
CA ASN A 53 6.68 -2.68 7.47
C ASN A 53 7.43 -1.71 8.39
N GLY A 54 7.07 -0.43 8.35
CA GLY A 54 7.67 0.62 9.19
C GLY A 54 7.67 1.96 8.46
N GLY A 55 7.88 3.06 9.19
CA GLY A 55 7.93 4.40 8.60
C GLY A 55 6.67 4.71 7.78
N ASN A 56 6.86 4.91 6.48
CA ASN A 56 5.82 5.20 5.49
C ASN A 56 5.41 3.99 4.62
N GLU A 57 5.91 2.78 4.91
CA GLU A 57 5.71 1.58 4.08
C GLU A 57 4.66 0.61 4.63
N PHE A 58 3.81 0.15 3.72
CA PHE A 58 2.72 -0.78 3.95
C PHE A 58 2.75 -1.87 2.88
N LEU A 59 2.25 -3.05 3.22
CA LEU A 59 2.24 -4.20 2.32
C LEU A 59 0.91 -4.92 2.39
N ILE A 60 0.49 -5.49 1.26
CA ILE A 60 -0.63 -6.42 1.18
C ILE A 60 -0.20 -7.67 0.43
N VAL A 61 -0.72 -8.81 0.87
CA VAL A 61 -0.60 -10.11 0.21
C VAL A 61 -2.00 -10.60 -0.13
N ILE A 62 -2.26 -10.86 -1.41
CA ILE A 62 -3.57 -11.23 -1.96
C ILE A 62 -3.46 -12.64 -2.54
N ASP A 63 -4.24 -13.57 -1.98
CA ASP A 63 -4.34 -14.93 -2.51
C ASP A 63 -5.18 -14.95 -3.78
N ASP A 64 -4.90 -15.89 -4.69
CA ASP A 64 -5.58 -16.04 -5.99
C ASP A 64 -5.75 -14.70 -6.70
N CYS A 65 -4.62 -14.02 -6.95
CA CYS A 65 -4.58 -12.67 -7.45
C CYS A 65 -4.03 -12.61 -8.88
N ASP A 66 -4.92 -12.27 -9.80
CA ASP A 66 -4.57 -11.86 -11.16
C ASP A 66 -4.41 -10.32 -11.25
N PRO A 67 -3.94 -9.77 -12.38
CA PRO A 67 -3.82 -8.33 -12.57
C PRO A 67 -5.14 -7.57 -12.38
N ALA A 68 -6.28 -8.16 -12.74
CA ALA A 68 -7.58 -7.51 -12.61
C ALA A 68 -7.98 -7.33 -11.13
N LYS A 69 -7.76 -8.35 -10.29
CA LYS A 69 -8.00 -8.30 -8.85
C LYS A 69 -7.08 -7.28 -8.18
N MET A 70 -5.81 -7.24 -8.57
CA MET A 70 -4.87 -6.22 -8.08
C MET A 70 -5.33 -4.81 -8.46
N GLN A 71 -5.76 -4.62 -9.72
CA GLN A 71 -6.27 -3.32 -10.16
C GLN A 71 -7.53 -2.88 -9.41
N ASN A 72 -8.44 -3.82 -9.11
CA ASN A 72 -9.61 -3.53 -8.28
C ASN A 72 -9.21 -3.06 -6.88
N PHE A 73 -8.23 -3.72 -6.26
CA PHE A 73 -7.68 -3.28 -4.97
C PHE A 73 -7.10 -1.86 -5.05
N VAL A 74 -6.28 -1.57 -6.05
CA VAL A 74 -5.68 -0.23 -6.25
C VAL A 74 -6.76 0.83 -6.44
N ASN A 75 -7.81 0.54 -7.22
CA ASN A 75 -8.90 1.47 -7.47
C ASN A 75 -9.71 1.75 -6.20
N ASP A 76 -10.11 0.71 -5.46
CA ASP A 76 -10.85 0.84 -4.21
C ASP A 76 -10.05 1.63 -3.17
N LEU A 77 -8.75 1.34 -3.06
CA LEU A 77 -7.86 2.04 -2.14
C LEU A 77 -7.68 3.51 -2.54
N SER A 78 -7.47 3.78 -3.83
CA SER A 78 -7.31 5.15 -4.33
C SER A 78 -8.57 5.99 -4.14
N ASN A 79 -9.75 5.41 -4.36
CA ASN A 79 -11.03 6.07 -4.11
C ASN A 79 -11.20 6.40 -2.62
N GLU A 80 -10.89 5.45 -1.73
CA GLU A 80 -11.04 5.68 -0.28
C GLU A 80 -10.01 6.69 0.26
N ILE A 81 -8.79 6.69 -0.29
CA ILE A 81 -7.81 7.74 -0.01
C ILE A 81 -8.35 9.10 -0.47
N GLN A 82 -8.95 9.19 -1.65
CA GLN A 82 -9.53 10.45 -2.14
C GLN A 82 -10.70 10.90 -1.26
N ASN A 83 -11.51 9.99 -0.74
CA ASN A 83 -12.59 10.33 0.18
C ASN A 83 -12.06 10.86 1.52
N GLU A 84 -11.03 10.20 2.09
CA GLU A 84 -10.48 10.56 3.39
C GLU A 84 -9.55 11.80 3.31
N PHE A 85 -8.78 11.95 2.24
CA PHE A 85 -7.73 12.98 2.10
C PHE A 85 -7.98 14.00 1.00
N GLY A 86 -9.05 13.88 0.21
CA GLY A 86 -9.34 14.79 -0.91
C GLY A 86 -10.01 16.10 -0.50
N ASP A 87 -10.90 16.07 0.50
CA ASP A 87 -11.55 17.26 1.06
C ASP A 87 -10.76 17.81 2.25
N THR A 88 -9.49 18.12 2.01
CA THR A 88 -8.67 18.82 3.01
C THR A 88 -9.23 20.22 3.26
N LYS A 89 -9.60 20.52 4.51
CA LYS A 89 -9.81 21.90 4.98
C LYS A 89 -8.62 22.77 4.57
N GLN A 90 -8.85 24.07 4.37
CA GLN A 90 -7.77 25.03 4.07
C GLN A 90 -6.58 24.82 5.01
N GLY A 91 -5.45 24.40 4.47
CA GLY A 91 -4.21 24.19 5.21
C GLY A 91 -3.83 22.74 5.51
N GLU A 92 -4.62 21.72 5.14
CA GLU A 92 -4.17 20.30 5.17
C GLU A 92 -3.38 19.94 3.89
N MET A 93 -2.47 18.96 3.97
CA MET A 93 -1.59 18.56 2.86
C MET A 93 -1.97 17.12 2.55
N PRO A 94 -2.46 16.80 1.35
CA PRO A 94 -2.86 15.45 1.02
C PRO A 94 -1.63 14.54 1.00
N ILE A 95 -1.83 13.28 1.40
CA ILE A 95 -0.81 12.24 1.23
C ILE A 95 -0.65 11.91 -0.25
N ARG A 96 0.56 11.53 -0.64
CA ARG A 96 0.88 10.98 -1.95
C ARG A 96 1.29 9.54 -1.79
N ILE A 97 0.70 8.65 -2.58
CA ILE A 97 0.94 7.22 -2.50
C ILE A 97 1.65 6.73 -3.76
N SER A 98 2.64 5.86 -3.59
CA SER A 98 3.22 5.06 -4.65
C SER A 98 2.92 3.58 -4.44
N PHE A 99 2.80 2.83 -5.53
CA PHE A 99 2.54 1.40 -5.53
C PHE A 99 3.67 0.65 -6.25
N SER A 100 4.00 -0.52 -5.73
CA SER A 100 4.76 -1.56 -6.43
C SER A 100 4.05 -2.89 -6.23
N PHE A 101 4.15 -3.81 -7.16
CA PHE A 101 3.50 -5.11 -7.05
C PHE A 101 4.40 -6.23 -7.58
N ALA A 102 4.10 -7.45 -7.17
CA ALA A 102 4.72 -8.65 -7.70
C ALA A 102 3.69 -9.77 -7.76
N PHE A 103 3.60 -10.44 -8.91
CA PHE A 103 2.72 -11.59 -9.11
C PHE A 103 3.53 -12.87 -9.07
N ASN A 104 3.23 -13.81 -8.16
CA ASN A 104 3.98 -15.06 -8.11
C ASN A 104 3.70 -15.97 -9.32
N SER A 105 2.60 -15.72 -10.02
CA SER A 105 2.33 -16.32 -11.33
C SER A 105 3.42 -15.98 -12.36
N GLU A 106 4.17 -14.89 -12.18
CA GLU A 106 5.26 -14.45 -13.06
C GLU A 106 6.64 -14.68 -12.40
N GLU A 107 6.77 -14.37 -11.12
CA GLU A 107 8.05 -14.45 -10.39
C GLU A 107 8.50 -15.89 -10.08
N LYS A 108 7.55 -16.84 -10.00
CA LYS A 108 7.79 -18.27 -9.74
C LYS A 108 8.67 -18.55 -8.51
N VAL A 109 8.50 -17.75 -7.45
CA VAL A 109 9.21 -17.92 -6.18
C VAL A 109 8.50 -18.93 -5.27
N SER A 110 9.26 -19.52 -4.34
CA SER A 110 8.77 -20.61 -3.49
C SER A 110 8.39 -20.16 -2.08
N THR A 111 8.81 -18.95 -1.67
CA THR A 111 8.55 -18.43 -0.32
C THR A 111 7.93 -17.04 -0.33
N MET A 112 7.18 -16.73 0.73
CA MET A 112 6.60 -15.39 0.92
C MET A 112 7.69 -14.32 1.05
N ALA A 113 8.82 -14.64 1.69
CA ALA A 113 9.94 -13.71 1.84
C ALA A 113 10.56 -13.33 0.49
N GLU A 114 10.69 -14.30 -0.43
CA GLU A 114 11.13 -14.01 -1.79
C GLU A 114 10.11 -13.14 -2.53
N LEU A 115 8.81 -13.43 -2.41
CA LEU A 115 7.77 -12.64 -3.07
C LEU A 115 7.78 -11.19 -2.57
N ILE A 116 7.91 -10.99 -1.25
CA ILE A 116 8.09 -9.66 -0.66
C ILE A 116 9.33 -8.98 -1.23
N SER A 117 10.45 -9.70 -1.36
CA SER A 117 11.67 -9.16 -1.96
C SER A 117 11.50 -8.75 -3.43
N ARG A 118 10.52 -9.32 -4.16
CA ARG A 118 10.18 -8.90 -5.53
C ARG A 118 9.41 -7.59 -5.57
N MET A 119 8.50 -7.37 -4.63
CA MET A 119 7.79 -6.08 -4.51
C MET A 119 8.75 -4.90 -4.32
N TYR A 120 9.89 -5.09 -3.66
CA TYR A 120 10.89 -4.03 -3.49
C TYR A 120 11.70 -3.71 -4.75
N LYS A 121 11.64 -4.53 -5.80
CA LYS A 121 12.41 -4.32 -7.04
C LYS A 121 11.67 -3.48 -8.08
N GLU A 122 10.33 -3.43 -8.01
CA GLU A 122 9.47 -2.84 -9.04
C GLU A 122 8.81 -1.51 -8.63
N THR A 123 9.57 -0.56 -8.09
CA THR A 123 9.00 0.77 -7.78
C THR A 123 8.62 1.50 -9.07
N GLN A 124 7.38 1.33 -9.54
CA GLN A 124 6.78 2.17 -10.56
C GLN A 124 6.21 3.41 -9.87
N THR A 125 6.84 4.56 -10.10
CA THR A 125 6.21 5.86 -9.80
C THR A 125 4.98 6.02 -10.67
N ALA A 126 3.81 5.99 -10.05
CA ALA A 126 2.56 6.52 -10.62
C ALA A 126 2.58 8.05 -10.61
#